data_AF-A0A8J2NXZ7-F1
#
_entry.id   AF-A0A8J2NXZ7-F1
#
_cell.length_a   1.000
_cell.length_b   1.000
_cell.length_c   1.000
_cell.angle_alpha   90.00
_cell.angle_beta   90.00
_cell.angle_gamma   90.00
#
_symmetry.space_group_name_H-M   'P 1'
#
loop_
_entity.id
_entity.type
_entity.pdbx_description
1 polymer ?
#
loop_
_entity_poly.entity_id
_entity_poly.type
_entity_poly.pdbx_seq_one_letter_code
_entity_poly.pdbx_strand_id
1 'polypeptide(L)'
;PENENLVKSLSTKHIATAERQGNRIVLTPENIFEDKGLEFPSFNEEFRGKQYKFAYAAGTINQNNFRNKVCKVNFDTKQFLEFKEDEHVFPGEPYFLPRPNGSDEEDGVVLVPMTNTKDPHKDFLLFLDKDMTEIARATFQNDIPSAFHGIFLRD
;
A
#
# COMPACT_ATOMS: atom_id res chain seq x y z
N PRO A 1 0.66 4.55 -34.28
CA PRO A 1 0.72 3.69 -35.49
C PRO A 1 0.15 2.32 -35.15
N GLU A 2 -0.34 1.56 -36.14
CA GLU A 2 -0.83 0.20 -35.93
C GLU A 2 0.31 -0.72 -35.50
N ASN A 3 0.08 -1.63 -34.54
CA ASN A 3 1.06 -2.60 -34.06
C ASN A 3 2.40 -2.01 -33.55
N GLU A 4 2.42 -0.73 -33.20
CA GLU A 4 3.58 -0.09 -32.55
C GLU A 4 3.28 0.19 -31.08
N ASN A 5 4.30 0.00 -30.23
CA ASN A 5 4.24 0.46 -28.85
C ASN A 5 4.22 2.00 -28.79
N LEU A 6 3.12 2.55 -28.26
CA LEU A 6 2.91 3.98 -28.07
C LEU A 6 3.60 4.53 -26.82
N VAL A 7 4.06 3.64 -25.92
CA VAL A 7 4.87 4.01 -24.74
C VAL A 7 6.30 4.28 -25.20
N LYS A 8 6.60 5.54 -25.52
CA LYS A 8 7.90 5.94 -26.08
C LYS A 8 8.84 6.63 -25.07
N SER A 9 8.29 7.14 -23.97
CA SER A 9 8.98 8.08 -23.07
C SER A 9 9.07 7.62 -21.61
N LEU A 10 8.65 6.40 -21.29
CA LEU A 10 8.98 5.83 -19.99
C LEU A 10 10.45 5.44 -19.99
N SER A 11 11.13 5.58 -18.85
CA SER A 11 12.53 5.16 -18.70
C SER A 11 12.75 3.76 -19.26
N THR A 12 13.94 3.45 -19.78
CA THR A 12 14.30 2.15 -20.37
C THR A 12 14.16 0.96 -19.41
N LYS A 13 13.78 1.20 -18.15
CA LYS A 13 13.53 0.19 -17.11
C LYS A 13 12.08 -0.34 -17.12
N HIS A 14 11.15 0.33 -17.78
CA HIS A 14 9.73 -0.04 -17.79
C HIS A 14 9.39 -0.89 -19.02
N ILE A 15 8.65 -1.98 -18.80
CA ILE A 15 8.29 -2.96 -19.86
C ILE A 15 6.81 -2.84 -20.31
N ALA A 16 6.09 -1.84 -19.83
CA ALA A 16 4.69 -1.63 -20.20
C ALA A 16 4.54 -1.28 -21.68
N THR A 17 3.49 -1.80 -22.32
CA THR A 17 3.18 -1.50 -23.72
C THR A 17 1.77 -0.95 -23.89
N ALA A 18 1.60 -0.13 -24.92
CA ALA A 18 0.29 0.31 -25.39
C ALA A 18 0.28 0.19 -26.92
N GLU A 19 -0.39 -0.82 -27.45
CA GLU A 19 -0.36 -1.16 -28.88
C GLU A 19 -1.72 -0.90 -29.51
N ARG A 20 -1.75 -0.20 -30.66
CA ARG A 20 -2.99 0.01 -31.40
C ARG A 20 -3.35 -1.25 -32.18
N GLN A 21 -4.59 -1.72 -31.99
CA GLN A 21 -5.21 -2.81 -32.74
C GLN A 21 -6.58 -2.34 -33.25
N GLY A 22 -6.62 -1.89 -34.50
CA GLY A 22 -7.78 -1.28 -35.14
C GLY A 22 -8.25 -0.03 -34.39
N ASN A 23 -9.49 -0.08 -33.88
CA ASN A 23 -10.08 1.00 -33.09
C ASN A 23 -9.78 0.92 -31.58
N ARG A 24 -8.92 -0.01 -31.14
CA ARG A 24 -8.56 -0.22 -29.73
C ARG A 24 -7.08 0.07 -29.48
N ILE A 25 -6.77 0.33 -28.23
CA ILE A 25 -5.41 0.29 -27.70
C ILE A 25 -5.38 -0.84 -26.67
N VAL A 26 -4.52 -1.82 -26.89
CA VAL A 26 -4.29 -2.95 -25.98
C VAL A 26 -3.10 -2.60 -25.10
N LEU A 27 -3.30 -2.70 -23.78
CA LEU A 27 -2.29 -2.36 -22.79
C LEU A 27 -1.68 -3.65 -22.22
N THR A 28 -0.35 -3.67 -22.11
CA THR A 28 0.37 -4.66 -21.30
C THR A 28 0.97 -3.92 -20.11
N PRO A 29 0.59 -4.25 -18.86
CA PRO A 29 1.13 -3.57 -17.70
C PRO A 29 2.59 -3.99 -17.49
N GLU A 30 3.34 -3.14 -16.80
CA GLU A 30 4.53 -3.59 -16.09
C GLU A 30 4.08 -4.13 -14.73
N ASN A 31 4.35 -5.41 -14.49
CA ASN A 31 4.16 -5.96 -13.17
C ASN A 31 5.23 -5.39 -12.23
N ILE A 32 4.78 -4.76 -11.15
CA ILE A 32 5.66 -4.35 -10.05
C ILE A 32 6.10 -5.59 -9.26
N PHE A 33 5.23 -6.61 -9.17
CA PHE A 33 5.45 -7.89 -8.51
C PHE A 33 4.54 -8.97 -9.11
N GLU A 34 4.92 -10.24 -8.95
CA GLU A 34 4.20 -11.40 -9.53
C GLU A 34 3.05 -11.91 -8.64
N ASP A 35 3.23 -11.81 -7.32
CA ASP A 35 2.24 -12.30 -6.37
C ASP A 35 0.98 -11.42 -6.34
N LYS A 36 -0.16 -12.00 -5.99
CA LYS A 36 -1.44 -11.30 -5.88
C LYS A 36 -1.86 -11.18 -4.42
N GLY A 37 -2.75 -10.23 -4.16
CA GLY A 37 -3.42 -10.12 -2.87
C GLY A 37 -2.92 -8.98 -1.99
N LEU A 38 -2.38 -7.91 -2.58
CA LEU A 38 -2.30 -6.60 -1.96
C LEU A 38 -3.54 -5.78 -2.37
N GLU A 39 -4.23 -5.23 -1.39
CA GLU A 39 -5.43 -4.41 -1.52
C GLU A 39 -5.31 -3.18 -0.61
N PHE A 40 -6.29 -2.28 -0.67
CA PHE A 40 -6.32 -1.05 0.13
C PHE A 40 -5.04 -0.21 -0.01
N PRO A 41 -4.66 0.20 -1.24
CA PRO A 41 -3.47 0.99 -1.44
C PRO A 41 -3.64 2.40 -0.87
N SER A 42 -2.64 2.87 -0.15
CA SER A 42 -2.48 4.25 0.26
C SER A 42 -1.07 4.75 -0.04
N PHE A 43 -0.90 6.07 0.00
CA PHE A 43 0.38 6.73 -0.28
C PHE A 43 0.35 8.11 0.37
N ASN A 44 1.46 8.84 0.29
CA ASN A 44 1.49 10.22 0.74
C ASN A 44 0.61 11.11 -0.15
N GLU A 45 -0.54 11.53 0.38
CA GLU A 45 -1.53 12.34 -0.33
C GLU A 45 -1.02 13.70 -0.82
N GLU A 46 0.09 14.22 -0.28
CA GLU A 46 0.77 15.42 -0.80
C GLU A 46 1.32 15.23 -2.23
N PHE A 47 1.45 13.97 -2.66
CA PHE A 47 1.88 13.53 -3.98
C PHE A 47 0.71 13.15 -4.91
N ARG A 48 -0.55 13.40 -4.51
CA ARG A 48 -1.72 13.12 -5.35
C ARG A 48 -1.59 13.80 -6.72
N GLY A 49 -1.68 13.00 -7.78
CA GLY A 49 -1.54 13.46 -9.16
C GLY A 49 -0.11 13.83 -9.58
N LYS A 50 0.89 13.53 -8.75
CA LYS A 50 2.32 13.76 -9.02
C LYS A 50 3.05 12.42 -9.12
N GLN A 51 4.28 12.44 -9.64
CA GLN A 51 5.16 11.27 -9.55
C GLN A 51 5.51 11.01 -8.09
N TYR A 52 5.38 9.76 -7.66
CA TYR A 52 5.60 9.29 -6.30
C TYR A 52 6.30 7.92 -6.36
N LYS A 53 6.96 7.54 -5.26
CA LYS A 53 7.82 6.36 -5.19
C LYS A 53 7.27 5.29 -4.27
N PHE A 54 6.44 5.66 -3.31
CA PHE A 54 6.04 4.77 -2.23
C PHE A 54 4.53 4.62 -2.12
N ALA A 55 4.10 3.37 -1.99
CA ALA A 55 2.74 3.03 -1.62
C ALA A 55 2.76 2.04 -0.45
N TYR A 56 1.68 2.03 0.30
CA TYR A 56 1.40 1.10 1.38
C TYR A 56 0.14 0.33 1.04
N ALA A 57 0.05 -0.94 1.42
CA ALA A 57 -1.11 -1.77 1.14
C ALA A 57 -1.29 -2.86 2.20
N ALA A 58 -2.53 -3.32 2.35
CA ALA A 58 -2.86 -4.44 3.21
C ALA A 58 -2.91 -5.74 2.40
N GLY A 59 -2.30 -6.78 2.96
CA GLY A 59 -2.43 -8.13 2.46
C GLY A 59 -3.83 -8.69 2.71
N THR A 60 -4.39 -9.31 1.67
CA THR A 60 -5.70 -9.97 1.73
C THR A 60 -5.72 -11.18 2.66
N ILE A 61 -6.92 -11.62 3.03
CA ILE A 61 -7.11 -12.80 3.90
C ILE A 61 -6.80 -14.14 3.22
N ASN A 62 -6.67 -14.13 1.89
CA ASN A 62 -6.42 -15.32 1.07
C ASN A 62 -5.05 -15.92 1.37
N GLN A 63 -4.89 -17.23 1.12
CA GLN A 63 -3.58 -17.88 1.25
C GLN A 63 -2.64 -17.42 0.11
N ASN A 64 -1.83 -16.41 0.39
CA ASN A 64 -0.79 -15.88 -0.49
C ASN A 64 0.38 -15.31 0.35
N ASN A 65 1.43 -14.83 -0.33
CA ASN A 65 2.64 -14.33 0.32
C ASN A 65 2.44 -13.04 1.12
N PHE A 66 1.35 -12.30 0.89
CA PHE A 66 1.02 -11.06 1.60
C PHE A 66 0.04 -11.26 2.75
N ARG A 67 -0.49 -12.47 2.94
CA ARG A 67 -1.52 -12.74 3.94
C ARG A 67 -1.12 -12.20 5.32
N ASN A 68 -1.98 -11.35 5.88
CA ASN A 68 -1.85 -10.73 7.20
C ASN A 68 -0.68 -9.75 7.33
N LYS A 69 -0.18 -9.23 6.21
CA LYS A 69 0.95 -8.30 6.20
C LYS A 69 0.51 -6.90 5.82
N VAL A 70 1.14 -5.91 6.43
CA VAL A 70 1.17 -4.55 5.88
C VAL A 70 2.41 -4.48 5.02
N CYS A 71 2.27 -4.04 3.77
CA CYS A 71 3.37 -3.96 2.83
C CYS A 71 3.61 -2.51 2.43
N LYS A 72 4.88 -2.16 2.28
CA LYS A 72 5.34 -0.94 1.64
C LYS A 72 6.05 -1.31 0.35
N VAL A 73 5.74 -0.59 -0.72
CA VAL A 73 6.28 -0.81 -2.06
C VAL A 73 7.13 0.40 -2.45
N ASN A 74 8.34 0.17 -2.94
CA ASN A 74 9.13 1.19 -3.64
C ASN A 74 9.03 0.94 -5.15
N PHE A 75 8.38 1.83 -5.90
CA PHE A 75 8.19 1.67 -7.34
C PHE A 75 9.46 1.86 -8.17
N ASP A 76 10.46 2.59 -7.67
CA ASP A 76 11.74 2.79 -8.38
C ASP A 76 12.60 1.52 -8.34
N THR A 77 12.60 0.82 -7.19
CA THR A 77 13.46 -0.36 -6.95
C THR A 77 12.71 -1.69 -7.02
N LYS A 78 11.37 -1.65 -7.02
CA LYS A 78 10.46 -2.80 -6.88
C LYS A 78 10.70 -3.62 -5.61
N GLN A 79 11.26 -2.99 -4.57
CA GLN A 79 11.49 -3.62 -3.27
C GLN A 79 10.27 -3.48 -2.36
N PHE A 80 10.12 -4.46 -1.47
CA PHE A 80 9.08 -4.50 -0.47
C PHE A 80 9.67 -4.53 0.92
N LEU A 81 9.03 -3.79 1.82
CA LEU A 81 9.15 -4.00 3.26
C LEU A 81 7.79 -4.48 3.76
N GLU A 82 7.80 -5.35 4.76
CA GLU A 82 6.58 -5.94 5.30
C GLU A 82 6.60 -5.95 6.82
N PHE A 83 5.42 -5.74 7.40
CA PHE A 83 5.16 -5.97 8.81
C PHE A 83 4.10 -7.07 8.94
N LYS A 84 4.33 -8.03 9.83
CA LYS A 84 3.38 -9.08 10.20
C LYS A 84 3.40 -9.24 11.72
N GLU A 85 2.23 -9.10 12.35
CA GLU A 85 2.07 -9.30 13.80
C GLU A 85 2.01 -10.81 14.14
N ASP A 86 0.91 -11.47 13.79
CA ASP A 86 0.62 -12.88 14.08
C ASP A 86 -0.30 -13.49 12.99
N GLU A 87 -0.43 -14.82 12.95
CA GLU A 87 -1.27 -15.55 11.99
C GLU A 87 -2.78 -15.25 12.06
N HIS A 88 -3.23 -14.65 13.17
CA HIS A 88 -4.64 -14.34 13.44
C HIS A 88 -4.95 -12.84 13.47
N VAL A 89 -3.94 -12.00 13.30
CA VAL A 89 -4.09 -10.54 13.26
C VAL A 89 -4.02 -10.08 11.81
N PHE A 90 -5.02 -9.33 11.36
CA PHE A 90 -5.16 -8.91 9.97
C PHE A 90 -5.20 -7.39 9.89
N PRO A 91 -4.46 -6.78 8.95
CA PRO A 91 -4.51 -5.35 8.75
C PRO A 91 -5.77 -4.94 7.96
N GLY A 92 -6.36 -3.81 8.35
CA GLY A 92 -7.24 -3.02 7.49
C GLY A 92 -6.44 -2.05 6.61
N GLU A 93 -7.11 -1.05 6.04
CA GLU A 93 -6.47 -0.06 5.16
C GLU A 93 -5.36 0.72 5.90
N PRO A 94 -4.10 0.65 5.43
CA PRO A 94 -3.04 1.51 5.94
C PRO A 94 -3.29 2.95 5.52
N TYR A 95 -3.00 3.91 6.40
CA TYR A 95 -3.10 5.33 6.11
C TYR A 95 -1.76 6.00 6.37
N PHE A 96 -1.16 6.59 5.34
CA PHE A 96 0.06 7.39 5.52
C PHE A 96 -0.30 8.78 6.05
N LEU A 97 0.24 9.12 7.22
CA LEU A 97 0.12 10.45 7.82
C LEU A 97 1.46 11.20 7.69
N PRO A 98 1.56 12.20 6.81
CA PRO A 98 2.78 12.98 6.66
C PRO A 98 3.10 13.76 7.94
N ARG A 99 4.37 13.85 8.29
CA ARG A 99 4.86 14.78 9.31
C ARG A 99 4.56 16.22 8.86
N PRO A 100 4.03 17.08 9.73
CA PRO A 100 3.92 18.51 9.43
C PRO A 100 5.29 19.08 9.05
N ASN A 101 5.39 19.73 7.89
CA ASN A 101 6.64 20.25 7.33
C ASN A 101 7.72 19.17 7.10
N GLY A 102 7.30 17.95 6.76
CA GLY A 102 8.20 16.84 6.47
C GLY A 102 9.17 17.13 5.33
N SER A 103 10.32 16.45 5.34
CA SER A 103 11.41 16.71 4.38
C SER A 103 11.32 15.90 3.09
N ASP A 104 10.61 14.78 3.10
CA ASP A 104 10.51 13.86 1.97
C ASP A 104 9.19 13.07 1.96
N GLU A 105 8.98 12.28 0.91
CA GLU A 105 7.74 11.52 0.66
C GLU A 105 7.38 10.55 1.80
N GLU A 106 8.38 10.04 2.52
CA GLU A 106 8.23 9.00 3.56
C GLU A 106 8.31 9.56 4.97
N ASP A 107 8.54 10.87 5.11
CA ASP A 107 8.64 11.54 6.40
C ASP A 107 7.25 11.67 7.05
N GLY A 108 6.88 10.61 7.76
CA GLY A 108 5.58 10.45 8.37
C GLY A 108 5.48 9.10 9.07
N VAL A 109 4.24 8.69 9.34
CA VAL A 109 3.94 7.40 9.97
C VAL A 109 2.81 6.71 9.21
N VAL A 110 2.81 5.39 9.21
CA VAL A 110 1.70 4.60 8.64
C VAL A 110 0.83 4.12 9.79
N LEU A 111 -0.45 4.49 9.77
CA LEU A 111 -1.45 4.06 10.72
C LEU A 111 -2.19 2.87 10.13
N VAL A 112 -2.35 1.79 10.89
CA VAL A 112 -3.05 0.59 10.39
C VAL A 112 -3.98 0.06 11.46
N PRO A 113 -5.30 0.00 11.23
CA PRO A 113 -6.20 -0.73 12.12
C PRO A 113 -5.91 -2.22 11.99
N MET A 114 -5.69 -2.89 13.11
CA MET A 114 -5.36 -4.31 13.17
C MET A 114 -6.47 -5.07 13.87
N THR A 115 -7.02 -6.09 13.20
CA THR A 115 -8.12 -6.92 13.69
C THR A 115 -7.63 -8.29 14.11
N ASN A 116 -7.89 -8.67 15.35
CA ASN A 116 -7.56 -9.98 15.89
C ASN A 116 -8.75 -10.94 15.78
N THR A 117 -8.63 -11.91 14.89
CA THR A 117 -9.69 -12.90 14.61
C THR A 117 -9.87 -13.96 15.69
N LYS A 118 -8.98 -14.03 16.69
CA LYS A 118 -9.13 -14.92 17.86
C LYS A 118 -9.76 -14.24 19.07
N ASP A 119 -9.57 -12.93 19.21
CA ASP A 119 -9.97 -12.17 20.39
C ASP A 119 -10.31 -10.72 19.98
N PRO A 120 -11.59 -10.39 19.79
CA PRO A 120 -12.00 -9.06 19.31
C PRO A 120 -11.65 -7.93 20.28
N HIS A 121 -11.37 -8.24 21.55
CA HIS A 121 -10.91 -7.26 22.54
C HIS A 121 -9.40 -6.96 22.42
N LYS A 122 -8.72 -7.55 21.44
CA LYS A 122 -7.31 -7.32 21.13
C LYS A 122 -7.10 -6.65 19.78
N ASP A 123 -8.12 -5.99 19.26
CA ASP A 123 -7.95 -5.05 18.15
C ASP A 123 -7.12 -3.85 18.60
N PHE A 124 -6.34 -3.29 17.69
CA PHE A 124 -5.46 -2.16 17.98
C PHE A 124 -5.19 -1.31 16.75
N LEU A 125 -4.77 -0.06 16.97
CA LEU A 125 -4.24 0.81 15.94
C LEU A 125 -2.72 0.75 16.01
N LEU A 126 -2.11 0.27 14.94
CA LEU A 126 -0.67 0.14 14.79
C LEU A 126 -0.08 1.40 14.16
N PHE A 127 1.11 1.79 14.60
CA PHE A 127 1.89 2.87 14.01
C PHE A 127 3.23 2.32 13.55
N LEU A 128 3.51 2.44 12.25
CA LEU A 128 4.75 2.00 11.63
C LEU A 128 5.59 3.20 11.18
N ASP A 129 6.90 3.10 11.36
CA ASP A 129 7.88 4.02 10.74
C ASP A 129 8.17 3.59 9.28
N LYS A 130 8.93 4.41 8.56
CA LYS A 130 9.25 4.20 7.15
C LYS A 130 9.95 2.88 6.84
N ASP A 131 10.65 2.27 7.78
CA ASP A 131 11.26 0.95 7.63
C ASP A 131 10.33 -0.21 7.95
N MET A 132 9.02 0.07 8.14
CA MET A 132 7.97 -0.86 8.54
C MET A 132 8.19 -1.47 9.94
N THR A 133 9.00 -0.83 10.79
CA THR A 133 9.09 -1.18 12.20
C THR A 133 7.95 -0.55 12.99
N GLU A 134 7.45 -1.28 13.98
CA GLU A 134 6.47 -0.73 14.91
C GLU A 134 7.13 0.29 15.85
N ILE A 135 6.51 1.46 15.94
CA ILE A 135 6.92 2.54 16.86
C ILE A 135 5.92 2.80 17.97
N ALA A 136 4.66 2.41 17.78
CA ALA A 136 3.62 2.51 18.80
C ALA A 136 2.41 1.62 18.44
N ARG A 137 1.56 1.38 19.45
CA ARG A 137 0.20 0.86 19.26
C ARG A 137 -0.76 1.50 20.25
N ALA A 138 -2.00 1.73 19.82
CA ALA A 138 -3.11 2.12 20.68
C ALA A 138 -4.10 0.95 20.79
N THR A 139 -4.38 0.52 22.01
CA THR A 139 -5.32 -0.57 22.30
C THR A 139 -6.66 -0.02 22.76
N PHE A 140 -7.71 -0.81 22.58
CA PHE A 140 -9.08 -0.40 22.89
C PHE A 140 -9.69 -1.33 23.94
N GLN A 141 -10.58 -0.79 24.76
CA GLN A 141 -11.36 -1.58 25.72
C GLN A 141 -12.65 -2.15 25.12
N ASN A 142 -13.04 -1.66 23.94
CA ASN A 142 -14.23 -2.04 23.22
C ASN A 142 -13.85 -2.61 21.85
N ASP A 143 -14.73 -3.43 21.29
CA ASP A 143 -14.58 -3.97 19.93
C ASP A 143 -14.57 -2.85 18.90
N ILE A 144 -13.65 -2.93 17.93
CA ILE A 144 -13.62 -2.03 16.79
C ILE A 144 -14.12 -2.80 15.56
N PRO A 145 -15.21 -2.35 14.91
CA PRO A 145 -15.64 -3.01 13.69
C PRO A 145 -14.56 -2.84 12.61
N SER A 146 -14.30 -3.91 11.87
CA SER A 146 -13.47 -3.84 10.67
C SER A 146 -14.06 -2.80 9.72
N ALA A 147 -13.26 -1.80 9.40
CA ALA A 147 -13.61 -0.71 8.49
C ALA A 147 -12.82 -0.85 7.19
N PHE A 148 -13.47 -0.52 6.08
CA PHE A 148 -12.83 -0.59 4.75
C PHE A 148 -11.95 0.63 4.50
N HIS A 149 -12.54 1.83 4.55
CA HIS A 149 -11.85 3.06 4.24
C HIS A 149 -11.98 4.09 5.36
N GLY A 150 -10.99 4.97 5.45
CA GLY A 150 -10.96 6.06 6.42
C GLY A 150 -10.28 7.31 5.87
N ILE A 151 -10.40 8.39 6.64
CA ILE A 151 -9.65 9.63 6.41
C ILE A 151 -9.11 10.15 7.73
N PHE A 152 -7.95 10.79 7.68
CA PHE A 152 -7.44 11.58 8.80
C PHE A 152 -7.81 13.05 8.57
N LEU A 153 -8.49 13.66 9.53
CA LEU A 153 -8.78 15.09 9.53
C LEU A 153 -7.71 15.79 10.35
N ARG A 154 -6.96 16.70 9.73
CA ARG A 154 -6.05 17.61 10.44
C ARG A 154 -6.87 18.79 11.00
N ASP A 155 -6.50 19.24 12.20
CA ASP A 155 -7.03 20.46 12.83
C ASP A 155 -6.59 21.73 12.07
#